data_AF-A0A3R6VPV6-F1
#
_entry.id   AF-A0A3R6VPV6-F1
#
_cell.length_a   1.000
_cell.length_b   1.000
_cell.length_c   1.000
_cell.angle_alpha   90.00
_cell.angle_beta   90.00
_cell.angle_gamma   90.00
#
_symmetry.space_group_name_H-M   'P 1'
#
loop_
_entity.id
_entity.type
_entity.pdbx_description
1 polymer ?
#
loop_
_entity_poly.entity_id
_entity_poly.type
_entity_poly.pdbx_seq_one_letter_code
_entity_poly.pdbx_strand_id
1 'polypeptide(L)'
;MNQKNKRTLIISTIACIILSFTTLIISKLKNSNADMYILLYVIAILLNIVLNFGLSIKVASTNGAKSLIFLGKWIMPITGVVYLIPQFYSLLFPEQDITEAFIYVFVGIMFIISGNYFPKNHINPYVGLKFPWLFNDEESWYKTHKLGSYTWLLSGLVFILHPLHKFYFVTVPLIILLVGVVPLAYSLFLYFRRKKNT
;
A
#
# COMPACT_ATOMS: atom_id res chain seq x y z
N MET A 1 -5.28 17.54 -15.24
CA MET A 1 -4.34 16.40 -15.26
C MET A 1 -3.44 16.50 -16.49
N ASN A 2 -2.10 16.48 -16.34
CA ASN A 2 -1.17 16.57 -17.47
C ASN A 2 -1.23 15.30 -18.36
N GLN A 3 -0.86 15.39 -19.63
CA GLN A 3 -0.89 14.33 -20.63
C GLN A 3 -0.17 13.05 -20.17
N LYS A 4 0.98 13.18 -19.50
CA LYS A 4 1.69 12.04 -18.89
C LYS A 4 0.82 11.28 -17.88
N ASN A 5 0.17 12.00 -16.96
CA ASN A 5 -0.71 11.38 -15.96
C ASN A 5 -1.96 10.74 -16.60
N LYS A 6 -2.53 11.37 -17.64
CA LYS A 6 -3.64 10.78 -18.42
C LYS A 6 -3.24 9.45 -19.05
N ARG A 7 -2.05 9.38 -19.67
CA ARG A 7 -1.50 8.13 -20.22
C ARG A 7 -1.32 7.07 -19.13
N THR A 8 -0.75 7.43 -17.98
CA THR A 8 -0.58 6.49 -16.85
C THR A 8 -1.91 5.92 -16.36
N LEU A 9 -2.94 6.76 -16.19
CA LEU A 9 -4.28 6.31 -15.79
C LEU A 9 -4.87 5.33 -16.80
N ILE A 10 -4.78 5.64 -18.10
CA ILE A 10 -5.33 4.77 -19.15
C ILE A 10 -4.59 3.43 -19.16
N ILE A 11 -3.25 3.44 -19.08
CA ILE A 11 -2.46 2.21 -19.09
C ILE A 11 -2.75 1.36 -17.84
N SER A 12 -2.79 1.96 -16.64
CA SER A 12 -3.05 1.23 -15.40
C SER A 12 -4.48 0.65 -15.36
N THR A 13 -5.47 1.39 -15.86
CA THR A 13 -6.86 0.91 -15.93
C THR A 13 -7.01 -0.24 -16.92
N ILE A 14 -6.42 -0.15 -18.12
CA ILE A 14 -6.41 -1.25 -19.09
C ILE A 14 -5.72 -2.48 -18.49
N ALA A 15 -4.59 -2.31 -17.81
CA ALA A 15 -3.91 -3.40 -17.12
C ALA A 15 -4.81 -4.06 -16.06
N CYS A 16 -5.48 -3.29 -15.20
CA CYS A 16 -6.44 -3.83 -14.22
C CYS A 16 -7.58 -4.61 -14.88
N ILE A 17 -8.11 -4.11 -16.00
CA ILE A 17 -9.19 -4.80 -16.74
C ILE A 17 -8.69 -6.14 -17.27
N ILE A 18 -7.52 -6.19 -17.91
CA ILE A 18 -6.92 -7.42 -18.42
C ILE A 18 -6.66 -8.42 -17.27
N LEU A 19 -6.13 -7.94 -16.14
CA LEU A 19 -5.87 -8.77 -14.96
C LEU A 19 -7.18 -9.32 -14.34
N SER A 20 -8.24 -8.51 -14.30
CA SER A 20 -9.54 -8.98 -13.84
C SER A 20 -10.16 -10.01 -14.77
N PHE A 21 -9.97 -9.88 -16.08
CA PHE A 21 -10.48 -10.85 -17.04
C PHE A 21 -9.71 -12.18 -16.97
N THR A 22 -8.39 -12.13 -16.83
CA THR A 22 -7.55 -13.34 -16.69
C THR A 22 -7.86 -14.12 -15.41
N THR A 23 -8.03 -13.42 -14.28
CA THR A 23 -8.46 -14.05 -13.02
C THR A 23 -9.87 -14.66 -13.11
N LEU A 24 -10.81 -14.04 -13.83
CA LEU A 24 -12.13 -14.63 -14.11
C LEU A 24 -12.06 -15.91 -14.95
N ILE A 25 -11.16 -15.97 -15.92
CA ILE A 25 -10.95 -17.19 -16.72
C ILE A 25 -10.43 -18.31 -15.81
N ILE A 26 -9.43 -18.03 -14.97
CA ILE A 26 -8.85 -19.00 -14.05
C ILE A 26 -9.91 -19.52 -13.05
N SER A 27 -10.74 -18.63 -12.49
CA SER A 27 -11.77 -19.05 -11.53
C SER A 27 -12.83 -19.95 -12.17
N LYS A 28 -13.23 -19.66 -13.42
CA LYS A 28 -14.12 -20.54 -14.19
C LYS A 28 -13.48 -21.89 -14.49
N LEU A 29 -12.20 -21.93 -14.84
CA LEU A 29 -11.47 -23.19 -15.06
C LEU A 29 -11.41 -24.05 -13.78
N LYS A 30 -11.32 -23.41 -12.61
CA LYS A 30 -11.37 -24.08 -11.30
C LYS A 30 -12.79 -24.51 -10.87
N ASN A 31 -13.79 -24.30 -11.72
CA ASN A 31 -15.21 -24.54 -11.41
C ASN A 31 -15.68 -23.85 -10.11
N SER A 32 -15.02 -22.75 -9.74
CA SER A 32 -15.30 -21.97 -8.54
C SER A 32 -16.30 -20.87 -8.85
N ASN A 33 -17.15 -20.50 -7.90
CA ASN A 33 -18.13 -19.43 -8.08
C ASN A 33 -17.44 -18.09 -8.37
N ALA A 34 -17.41 -17.71 -9.65
CA ALA A 34 -16.77 -16.49 -10.12
C ALA A 34 -17.47 -15.21 -9.65
N ASP A 35 -18.75 -15.31 -9.28
CA ASP A 35 -19.62 -14.18 -8.96
C ASP A 35 -19.14 -13.37 -7.74
N MET A 36 -18.55 -14.04 -6.74
CA MET A 36 -17.97 -13.39 -5.57
C MET A 36 -16.77 -12.49 -5.93
N TYR A 37 -16.06 -12.83 -7.00
CA TYR A 37 -14.85 -12.11 -7.42
C TYR A 37 -15.15 -10.92 -8.34
N ILE A 38 -16.29 -10.91 -9.05
CA ILE A 38 -16.67 -9.81 -9.94
C ILE A 38 -16.73 -8.48 -9.18
N LEU A 39 -17.35 -8.47 -8.00
CA LEU A 39 -17.43 -7.27 -7.16
C LEU A 39 -16.04 -6.77 -6.76
N LEU A 40 -15.14 -7.67 -6.37
CA LEU A 40 -13.76 -7.33 -6.00
C LEU A 40 -13.01 -6.64 -7.15
N TYR A 41 -13.18 -7.13 -8.38
CA TYR A 41 -12.54 -6.54 -9.56
C TYR A 41 -13.08 -5.16 -9.90
N VAL A 42 -14.41 -4.95 -9.79
CA VAL A 42 -15.02 -3.64 -9.98
C VAL A 42 -14.47 -2.64 -8.95
N ILE A 43 -14.41 -3.05 -7.67
CA ILE A 43 -13.82 -2.24 -6.60
C ILE A 43 -12.34 -1.92 -6.92
N ALA A 44 -11.57 -2.89 -7.39
CA ALA A 44 -10.16 -2.68 -7.72
C ALA A 44 -9.96 -1.67 -8.87
N ILE A 45 -10.79 -1.71 -9.91
CA ILE A 45 -10.75 -0.76 -11.02
C ILE A 45 -11.13 0.64 -10.54
N LEU A 46 -12.20 0.76 -9.74
CA LEU A 46 -12.63 2.04 -9.16
C LEU A 46 -11.54 2.64 -8.27
N LEU A 47 -10.94 1.84 -7.39
CA LEU A 47 -9.83 2.26 -6.54
C LEU A 47 -8.62 2.71 -7.37
N ASN A 48 -8.28 2.01 -8.46
CA ASN A 48 -7.19 2.42 -9.35
C ASN A 48 -7.45 3.81 -9.97
N ILE A 49 -8.68 4.08 -10.38
CA ILE A 49 -9.09 5.38 -10.93
C ILE A 49 -8.97 6.47 -9.86
N VAL A 50 -9.53 6.24 -8.67
CA VAL A 50 -9.50 7.19 -7.54
C VAL A 50 -8.06 7.52 -7.13
N LEU A 51 -7.20 6.51 -6.98
CA LEU A 51 -5.79 6.68 -6.62
C LEU A 51 -5.04 7.48 -7.69
N ASN A 52 -5.22 7.14 -8.96
CA ASN A 52 -4.56 7.85 -10.06
C ASN A 52 -5.01 9.32 -10.13
N PHE A 53 -6.28 9.60 -9.88
CA PHE A 53 -6.79 10.97 -9.84
C PHE A 53 -6.18 11.73 -8.65
N GLY A 54 -6.26 11.21 -7.43
CA GLY A 54 -5.71 11.85 -6.23
C GLY A 54 -4.20 12.11 -6.32
N LEU A 55 -3.43 11.13 -6.78
CA LEU A 55 -1.97 11.22 -6.93
C LEU A 55 -1.54 12.02 -8.18
N SER A 56 -2.49 12.45 -9.02
CA SER A 56 -2.23 13.36 -10.13
C SER A 56 -2.45 14.82 -9.79
N ILE A 57 -3.00 15.12 -8.61
CA ILE A 57 -3.18 16.48 -8.11
C ILE A 57 -1.80 17.13 -7.93
N LYS A 58 -1.71 18.42 -8.28
CA LYS A 58 -0.44 19.15 -8.34
C LYS A 58 0.35 19.01 -7.04
N VAL A 59 -0.28 19.29 -5.89
CA VAL A 59 0.32 19.20 -4.55
C VAL A 59 0.89 17.81 -4.27
N ALA A 60 0.15 16.74 -4.60
CA ALA A 60 0.64 15.38 -4.45
C ALA A 60 1.88 15.16 -5.32
N SER A 61 1.80 15.52 -6.61
CA SER A 61 2.85 15.28 -7.60
C SER A 61 4.15 16.07 -7.38
N THR A 62 4.08 17.21 -6.68
CA THR A 62 5.24 18.06 -6.40
C THR A 62 5.88 17.76 -5.06
N ASN A 63 5.07 17.58 -4.01
CA ASN A 63 5.56 17.49 -2.63
C ASN A 63 5.75 16.04 -2.16
N GLY A 64 5.01 15.10 -2.75
CA GLY A 64 5.17 13.68 -2.46
C GLY A 64 6.43 13.10 -3.11
N ALA A 65 7.04 12.10 -2.47
CA ALA A 65 8.16 11.38 -3.02
C ALA A 65 7.74 10.66 -4.31
N LYS A 66 8.50 10.90 -5.39
CA LYS A 66 8.18 10.38 -6.72
C LYS A 66 7.96 8.86 -6.74
N SER A 67 8.72 8.10 -5.96
CA SER A 67 8.58 6.65 -5.86
C SER A 67 7.28 6.22 -5.17
N LEU A 68 6.83 6.93 -4.13
CA LEU A 68 5.56 6.64 -3.46
C LEU A 68 4.37 6.96 -4.36
N ILE A 69 4.46 8.05 -5.13
CA ILE A 69 3.43 8.43 -6.11
C ILE A 69 3.37 7.41 -7.24
N PHE A 70 4.54 6.97 -7.73
CA PHE A 70 4.62 5.92 -8.73
C PHE A 70 4.00 4.63 -8.22
N LEU A 71 4.44 4.16 -7.04
CA LEU A 71 3.90 2.97 -6.38
C LEU A 71 2.38 3.09 -6.21
N GLY A 72 1.86 4.20 -5.68
CA GLY A 72 0.43 4.40 -5.49
C GLY A 72 -0.39 4.43 -6.78
N LYS A 73 0.17 4.88 -7.90
CA LYS A 73 -0.51 4.84 -9.22
C LYS A 73 -0.55 3.45 -9.84
N TRP A 74 0.43 2.61 -9.50
CA TRP A 74 0.62 1.27 -10.07
C TRP A 74 0.26 0.15 -9.08
N ILE A 75 -0.12 0.46 -7.85
CA ILE A 75 -0.38 -0.52 -6.79
C ILE A 75 -1.47 -1.52 -7.17
N MET A 76 -2.54 -1.07 -7.83
CA MET A 76 -3.65 -1.95 -8.20
C MET A 76 -3.25 -2.94 -9.30
N PRO A 77 -2.64 -2.52 -10.44
CA PRO A 77 -2.08 -3.47 -11.40
C PRO A 77 -1.04 -4.42 -10.80
N ILE A 78 -0.11 -3.90 -9.98
CA ILE A 78 0.92 -4.72 -9.32
C ILE A 78 0.28 -5.80 -8.46
N THR A 79 -0.71 -5.42 -7.63
CA THR A 79 -1.45 -6.36 -6.78
C THR A 79 -2.17 -7.41 -7.62
N GLY A 80 -2.76 -7.03 -8.75
CA GLY A 80 -3.40 -7.97 -9.68
C GLY A 80 -2.42 -9.00 -10.27
N VAL A 81 -1.24 -8.57 -10.71
CA VAL A 81 -0.19 -9.47 -11.21
C VAL A 81 0.29 -10.41 -10.10
N VAL A 82 0.53 -9.88 -8.92
CA VAL A 82 0.98 -10.64 -7.75
C VAL A 82 -0.07 -11.69 -7.36
N TYR A 83 -1.36 -11.36 -7.43
CA TYR A 83 -2.45 -12.27 -7.10
C TYR A 83 -2.63 -13.42 -8.11
N LEU A 84 -2.20 -13.23 -9.38
CA LEU A 84 -2.24 -14.30 -10.38
C LEU A 84 -1.31 -15.47 -10.07
N ILE A 85 -0.19 -15.22 -9.39
CA ILE A 85 0.81 -16.25 -9.08
C ILE A 85 0.24 -17.38 -8.19
N PRO A 86 -0.32 -17.10 -6.99
CA PRO A 86 -0.91 -18.16 -6.16
C PRO A 86 -2.16 -18.78 -6.80
N GLN A 87 -2.94 -18.00 -7.55
CA GLN A 87 -4.09 -18.51 -8.31
C GLN A 87 -3.68 -19.58 -9.32
N PHE A 88 -2.66 -19.28 -10.14
CA PHE A 88 -2.11 -20.21 -11.12
C PHE A 88 -1.45 -21.42 -10.45
N TYR A 89 -0.73 -21.20 -9.34
CA TYR A 89 -0.14 -22.30 -8.56
C TYR A 89 -1.21 -23.27 -8.04
N SER A 90 -2.33 -22.74 -7.51
CA SER A 90 -3.44 -23.55 -7.02
C SER A 90 -4.15 -24.36 -8.11
N LEU A 91 -4.00 -23.98 -9.37
CA LEU A 91 -4.50 -24.74 -10.53
C LEU A 91 -3.64 -25.99 -10.77
N LEU A 92 -2.32 -25.87 -10.60
CA LEU A 92 -1.36 -26.96 -10.81
C LEU A 92 -1.26 -27.89 -9.60
N PHE A 93 -1.42 -27.35 -8.39
CA PHE A 93 -1.29 -28.09 -7.12
C PHE A 93 -2.49 -27.80 -6.21
N PRO A 94 -3.66 -28.42 -6.45
CA PRO A 94 -4.89 -28.11 -5.73
C PRO A 94 -4.82 -28.34 -4.20
N GLU A 95 -3.96 -29.27 -3.77
CA GLU A 95 -3.79 -29.64 -2.35
C GLU A 95 -2.91 -28.65 -1.55
N GLN A 96 -2.26 -27.68 -2.22
CA GLN A 96 -1.33 -26.75 -1.58
C GLN A 96 -1.80 -25.30 -1.75
N ASP A 97 -2.14 -24.65 -0.63
CA ASP A 97 -2.46 -23.22 -0.63
C ASP A 97 -1.27 -22.38 -0.14
N ILE A 98 -0.71 -21.59 -1.05
CA ILE A 98 0.38 -20.65 -0.78
C ILE A 98 -0.10 -19.19 -0.72
N THR A 99 -1.40 -18.95 -0.89
CA THR A 99 -1.98 -17.62 -1.09
C THR A 99 -1.71 -16.72 0.11
N GLU A 100 -1.94 -17.21 1.32
CA GLU A 100 -1.69 -16.43 2.54
C GLU A 100 -0.23 -15.99 2.65
N ALA A 101 0.70 -16.94 2.52
CA ALA A 101 2.13 -16.66 2.62
C ALA A 101 2.56 -15.60 1.61
N PHE A 102 2.05 -15.70 0.38
CA PHE A 102 2.34 -14.76 -0.70
C PHE A 102 1.81 -13.35 -0.39
N ILE A 103 0.60 -13.24 0.15
CA ILE A 103 0.01 -11.96 0.56
C ILE A 103 0.85 -11.29 1.64
N TYR A 104 1.24 -12.04 2.68
CA TYR A 104 2.06 -11.50 3.77
C TYR A 104 3.42 -11.00 3.29
N VAL A 105 4.12 -11.77 2.46
CA VAL A 105 5.41 -11.36 1.88
C VAL A 105 5.24 -10.13 0.99
N PHE A 106 4.21 -10.10 0.14
CA PHE A 106 3.94 -8.96 -0.74
C PHE A 106 3.67 -7.67 0.04
N VAL A 107 2.77 -7.72 1.02
CA VAL A 107 2.46 -6.55 1.86
C VAL A 107 3.71 -6.11 2.65
N GLY A 108 4.51 -7.06 3.12
CA GLY A 108 5.77 -6.77 3.79
C GLY A 108 6.75 -5.98 2.91
N ILE A 109 6.94 -6.41 1.66
CA ILE A 109 7.76 -5.69 0.67
C ILE A 109 7.21 -4.28 0.43
N MET A 110 5.89 -4.12 0.33
CA MET A 110 5.26 -2.81 0.13
C MET A 110 5.51 -1.86 1.31
N PHE A 111 5.55 -2.38 2.53
CA PHE A 111 5.87 -1.59 3.73
C PHE A 111 7.35 -1.17 3.75
N ILE A 112 8.27 -2.07 3.40
CA ILE A 112 9.70 -1.78 3.27
C ILE A 112 9.93 -0.65 2.26
N ILE A 113 9.35 -0.79 1.06
CA ILE A 113 9.50 0.23 0.00
C ILE A 113 8.90 1.55 0.49
N SER A 114 7.67 1.54 1.00
CA SER A 114 6.99 2.77 1.43
C SER A 114 7.74 3.49 2.56
N GLY A 115 8.16 2.75 3.58
CA GLY A 115 8.94 3.26 4.70
C GLY A 115 10.23 3.95 4.24
N ASN A 116 10.98 3.35 3.32
CA ASN A 116 12.24 3.92 2.81
C ASN A 116 12.06 5.29 2.12
N TYR A 117 10.87 5.58 1.59
CA TYR A 117 10.60 6.85 0.90
C TYR A 117 9.88 7.90 1.75
N PHE A 118 9.42 7.57 2.95
CA PHE A 118 8.75 8.53 3.84
C PHE A 118 9.55 9.80 4.15
N PRO A 119 10.86 9.76 4.45
CA PRO A 119 11.62 10.96 4.81
C PRO A 119 11.79 11.93 3.63
N LYS A 120 11.47 11.49 2.42
CA LYS A 120 11.56 12.28 1.18
C LYS A 120 10.24 12.97 0.82
N ASN A 121 9.19 12.77 1.62
CA ASN A 121 7.92 13.48 1.46
C ASN A 121 7.99 14.84 2.14
N HIS A 122 7.65 15.89 1.41
CA HIS A 122 7.28 17.18 1.99
C HIS A 122 5.80 17.19 2.41
N ILE A 123 5.41 18.18 3.21
CA ILE A 123 4.02 18.33 3.65
C ILE A 123 3.06 18.27 2.45
N ASN A 124 2.15 17.30 2.49
CA ASN A 124 1.09 17.15 1.51
C ASN A 124 -0.06 16.28 2.07
N PRO A 125 -1.32 16.55 1.71
CA PRO A 125 -2.47 15.80 2.24
C PRO A 125 -2.72 14.46 1.52
N TYR A 126 -1.89 14.07 0.54
CA TYR A 126 -2.15 12.93 -0.34
C TYR A 126 -1.29 11.71 -0.01
N VAL A 127 -0.03 11.90 0.41
CA VAL A 127 1.00 10.87 0.55
C VAL A 127 1.70 11.02 1.90
N GLY A 128 1.84 9.90 2.62
CA GLY A 128 2.51 9.84 3.92
C GLY A 128 1.55 9.69 5.10
N LEU A 129 2.07 9.95 6.30
CA LEU A 129 1.36 9.89 7.58
C LEU A 129 0.62 11.21 7.82
N LYS A 130 -0.71 11.18 7.66
CA LYS A 130 -1.57 12.38 7.57
C LYS A 130 -2.15 12.80 8.92
N PHE A 131 -1.30 13.12 9.88
CA PHE A 131 -1.76 13.64 11.16
C PHE A 131 -2.08 15.14 11.06
N PRO A 132 -3.27 15.63 11.46
CA PRO A 132 -3.69 17.01 11.24
C PRO A 132 -2.72 18.09 11.74
N TRP A 133 -2.05 17.84 12.87
CA TRP A 133 -1.08 18.77 13.45
C TRP A 133 0.23 18.87 12.67
N LEU A 134 0.56 17.90 11.82
CA LEU A 134 1.80 17.91 11.05
C LEU A 134 1.75 18.84 9.83
N PHE A 135 0.56 19.23 9.36
CA PHE A 135 0.42 20.10 8.19
C PHE A 135 0.94 21.53 8.40
N ASN A 136 1.13 21.94 9.66
CA ASN A 136 1.60 23.27 10.03
C ASN A 136 3.08 23.28 10.45
N ASP A 137 3.79 22.16 10.30
CA ASP A 137 5.14 21.99 10.82
C ASP A 137 6.00 21.02 9.99
N GLU A 138 6.82 21.57 9.10
CA GLU A 138 7.69 20.76 8.23
C GLU A 138 8.73 19.96 9.04
N GLU A 139 9.19 20.48 10.18
CA GLU A 139 10.17 19.78 11.02
C GLU A 139 9.52 18.58 11.72
N SER A 140 8.34 18.77 12.32
CA SER A 140 7.60 17.66 12.93
C SER A 140 7.15 16.64 11.87
N TRP A 141 6.77 17.10 10.68
CA TRP A 141 6.45 16.24 9.54
C TRP A 141 7.65 15.35 9.18
N TYR A 142 8.82 15.95 8.96
CA TYR A 142 10.04 15.23 8.62
C TYR A 142 10.45 14.23 9.71
N LYS A 143 10.47 14.66 10.98
CA LYS A 143 10.83 13.79 12.11
C LYS A 143 9.89 12.60 12.23
N THR A 144 8.58 12.81 12.08
CA THR A 144 7.58 11.73 12.16
C THR A 144 7.76 10.74 11.00
N HIS A 145 7.99 11.23 9.79
CA HIS A 145 8.22 10.38 8.61
C HIS A 145 9.56 9.64 8.67
N LYS A 146 10.59 10.23 9.30
CA LYS A 146 11.86 9.56 9.60
C LYS A 146 11.70 8.44 10.62
N LEU A 147 10.90 8.63 11.67
CA LEU A 147 10.54 7.51 12.56
C LEU A 147 9.69 6.47 11.82
N GLY A 148 8.74 6.92 11.02
CA GLY A 148 7.91 6.12 10.14
C GLY A 148 8.74 5.20 9.23
N SER A 149 9.86 5.68 8.70
CA SER A 149 10.70 4.86 7.82
C SER A 149 11.28 3.64 8.52
N TYR A 150 11.72 3.77 9.77
CA TYR A 150 12.25 2.65 10.54
C TYR A 150 11.15 1.68 10.97
N THR A 151 10.03 2.21 11.46
CA THR A 151 8.91 1.39 11.94
C THR A 151 8.24 0.61 10.82
N TRP A 152 8.05 1.21 9.64
CA TRP A 152 7.50 0.53 8.46
C TRP A 152 8.47 -0.50 7.88
N LEU A 153 9.77 -0.22 7.89
CA LEU A 153 10.80 -1.20 7.51
C LEU A 153 10.72 -2.44 8.42
N LEU A 154 10.69 -2.24 9.74
CA LEU A 154 10.55 -3.34 10.71
C LEU A 154 9.24 -4.11 10.53
N SER A 155 8.13 -3.40 10.34
CA SER A 155 6.82 -4.02 10.10
C SER A 155 6.83 -4.90 8.84
N GLY A 156 7.52 -4.45 7.80
CA GLY A 156 7.65 -5.23 6.57
C GLY A 156 8.48 -6.50 6.76
N LEU A 157 9.56 -6.46 7.54
CA LEU A 157 10.33 -7.66 7.91
C LEU A 157 9.50 -8.64 8.72
N VAL A 158 8.73 -8.14 9.69
CA VAL A 158 7.80 -8.96 10.49
C VAL A 158 6.76 -9.65 9.59
N PHE A 159 6.21 -8.94 8.60
CA PHE A 159 5.28 -9.54 7.64
C PHE A 159 5.92 -10.61 6.76
N ILE A 160 7.16 -10.42 6.30
CA ILE A 160 7.88 -11.41 5.49
C ILE A 160 8.16 -12.68 6.28
N LEU A 161 8.45 -12.57 7.58
CA LEU A 161 8.71 -13.72 8.45
C LEU A 161 7.44 -14.40 8.96
N HIS A 162 6.29 -13.75 8.88
CA HIS A 162 5.02 -14.28 9.39
C HIS A 162 4.68 -15.70 8.91
N PRO A 163 4.85 -16.05 7.61
CA PRO A 163 4.50 -17.38 7.12
C PRO A 163 5.28 -18.53 7.79
N LEU A 164 6.44 -18.25 8.41
CA LEU A 164 7.26 -19.24 9.09
C LEU A 164 6.69 -19.68 10.43
N HIS A 165 6.01 -18.78 11.14
CA HIS A 165 5.55 -19.01 12.52
C HIS A 165 4.03 -18.91 12.69
N LYS A 166 3.32 -18.21 11.79
CA LYS A 166 1.85 -18.10 11.72
C LYS A 166 1.17 -17.69 13.05
N PHE A 167 1.86 -16.94 13.89
CA PHE A 167 1.30 -16.44 15.17
C PHE A 167 0.56 -15.12 14.95
N TYR A 168 -0.66 -15.20 14.42
CA TYR A 168 -1.49 -14.03 14.09
C TYR A 168 -1.73 -13.10 15.28
N PHE A 169 -1.94 -13.66 16.48
CA PHE A 169 -2.15 -12.92 17.73
C PHE A 169 -0.95 -12.06 18.15
N VAL A 170 0.25 -12.36 17.63
CA VAL A 170 1.46 -11.57 17.90
C VAL A 170 1.75 -10.64 16.73
N THR A 171 1.70 -11.15 15.50
CA THR A 171 2.04 -10.38 14.29
C THR A 171 1.11 -9.19 14.09
N VAL A 172 -0.22 -9.39 14.17
CA VAL A 172 -1.18 -8.34 13.83
C VAL A 172 -1.10 -7.16 14.81
N PRO A 173 -1.13 -7.36 16.15
CA PRO A 173 -0.98 -6.26 17.09
C PRO A 173 0.37 -5.54 16.97
N LEU A 174 1.46 -6.29 16.75
CA LEU A 174 2.80 -5.71 16.57
C LEU A 174 2.85 -4.76 15.36
N ILE A 175 2.21 -5.12 14.26
CA ILE A 175 2.17 -4.29 13.05
C ILE A 175 1.31 -3.05 13.25
N ILE A 176 0.15 -3.18 13.87
CA ILE A 176 -0.71 -2.04 14.22
C ILE A 176 0.08 -1.06 15.12
N LEU A 177 0.83 -1.61 16.08
CA LEU A 177 1.68 -0.82 16.96
C LEU A 177 2.77 -0.08 16.19
N LEU A 178 3.53 -0.78 15.34
CA LEU A 178 4.65 -0.19 14.60
C LEU A 178 4.19 0.82 13.53
N VAL A 179 3.18 0.49 12.74
CA VAL A 179 2.72 1.29 11.59
C VAL A 179 1.84 2.46 12.02
N GLY A 180 1.01 2.25 13.04
CA GLY A 180 -0.02 3.21 13.47
C GLY A 180 0.31 3.89 14.79
N VAL A 181 0.42 3.11 15.87
CA VAL A 181 0.48 3.65 17.24
C VAL A 181 1.78 4.43 17.48
N VAL A 182 2.94 3.86 17.11
CA VAL A 182 4.25 4.47 17.35
C VAL A 182 4.41 5.81 16.61
N PRO A 183 4.13 5.92 15.29
CA PRO A 183 4.21 7.20 14.60
C PRO A 183 3.18 8.22 15.11
N LEU A 184 1.97 7.78 15.46
CA LEU A 184 0.94 8.65 16.03
C LEU A 184 1.38 9.22 17.38
N ALA A 185 1.81 8.36 18.31
CA ALA A 185 2.26 8.77 19.64
C ALA A 185 3.45 9.72 19.56
N TYR A 186 4.43 9.43 18.69
CA TYR A 186 5.57 10.30 18.48
C TYR A 186 5.18 11.66 17.89
N SER A 187 4.27 11.68 16.93
CA SER A 187 3.79 12.92 16.33
C SER A 187 3.03 13.81 17.34
N LEU A 188 2.24 13.20 18.24
CA LEU A 188 1.57 13.91 19.33
C LEU A 188 2.58 14.46 20.35
N PHE A 189 3.59 13.68 20.70
CA PHE A 189 4.66 14.14 21.59
C PHE A 189 5.37 15.37 21.02
N LEU A 190 5.71 15.37 19.73
CA LEU A 190 6.31 16.53 19.07
C LEU A 190 5.39 17.75 19.10
N TYR A 191 4.08 17.55 18.84
CA TYR A 191 3.08 18.62 18.89
C TYR A 191 2.98 19.28 20.27
N PHE A 192 2.85 18.49 21.34
CA PHE A 192 2.75 19.03 22.70
C PHE A 192 4.05 19.67 23.17
N ARG A 193 5.21 19.10 22.81
CA ARG A 193 6.51 19.69 23.13
C ARG A 193 6.66 21.07 22.49
N ARG A 194 6.22 21.24 21.24
CA ARG A 194 6.27 22.53 20.55
C ARG A 194 5.36 23.56 21.22
N LYS A 195 4.12 23.18 21.53
CA LYS A 195 3.15 24.07 22.20
C LYS A 195 3.62 24.57 23.56
N LYS A 196 4.43 23.78 24.29
CA LYS A 196 5.01 24.20 25.58
C LYS A 196 6.16 25.22 25.42
N ASN A 197 6.79 25.27 24.26
CA ASN A 197 7.95 26.12 23.98
C ASN A 197 7.59 27.44 23.26
N THR A 198 6.34 27.61 22.86
CA THR A 198 5.74 28.85 22.33
C THR A 198 4.90 29.53 23.39
#